data_AF-X0UBF5-F1
#
_entry.id   AF-X0UBF5-F1
#
_cell.length_a   1.000
_cell.length_b   1.000
_cell.length_c   1.000
_cell.angle_alpha   90.00
_cell.angle_beta   90.00
_cell.angle_gamma   90.00
#
_symmetry.space_group_name_H-M   'P 1'
#
loop_
_entity.id
_entity.type
_entity.pdbx_description
1 polymer ?
#
loop_
_entity_poly.entity_id
_entity_poly.type
_entity_poly.pdbx_seq_one_letter_code
_entity_poly.pdbx_strand_id
1 'polypeptide(L)'
;KGQNPFKYDGPSPDPCLRQHADQIAAIRAGKRLNEGRRIAESSLTSIMGRMSAYTGRALSWNWVMNASKLDLSPQRYEFGDLPMRAVAVPGKTELI
;
A
#
# COMPACT_ATOMS: atom_id res chain seq x y z
N LYS A 1 0.72 -1.44 -26.27
CA LYS A 1 -0.27 -0.41 -25.86
C LYS A 1 -1.64 -1.06 -25.84
N GLY A 2 -2.46 -0.85 -24.80
CA GLY A 2 -3.81 -1.44 -24.72
C GLY A 2 -4.77 -0.83 -25.74
N GLN A 3 -5.94 -1.45 -25.94
CA GLN A 3 -6.95 -1.00 -26.92
C GLN A 3 -7.47 0.41 -26.62
N ASN A 4 -7.53 0.81 -25.35
CA ASN A 4 -7.93 2.16 -24.92
C ASN A 4 -6.88 2.75 -23.98
N PRO A 5 -5.80 3.36 -24.50
CA PRO A 5 -4.79 3.98 -23.65
C PRO A 5 -5.36 5.23 -22.99
N PHE A 6 -5.40 5.25 -21.65
CA PHE A 6 -5.77 6.44 -20.91
C PHE A 6 -4.71 7.54 -21.11
N LYS A 7 -5.16 8.75 -21.45
CA LYS A 7 -4.32 9.94 -21.53
C LYS A 7 -4.85 10.95 -20.53
N TYR A 8 -3.99 11.38 -19.61
CA TYR A 8 -4.31 12.44 -18.67
C TYR A 8 -3.93 13.79 -19.29
N ASP A 9 -4.93 14.60 -19.64
CA ASP A 9 -4.75 15.94 -20.21
C ASP A 9 -4.96 17.05 -19.16
N GLY A 10 -4.97 16.69 -17.88
CA GLY A 10 -5.16 17.63 -16.77
C GLY A 10 -3.86 18.26 -16.27
N PRO A 11 -3.95 19.24 -15.34
CA PRO A 11 -2.78 19.83 -14.72
C PRO A 11 -1.99 18.77 -13.94
N SER A 12 -0.68 18.77 -14.09
CA SER A 12 0.23 17.92 -13.32
C SER A 12 1.04 18.80 -12.35
N PRO A 13 0.42 19.28 -11.24
CA PRO A 13 1.15 20.05 -10.26
C PRO A 13 2.18 19.16 -9.56
N ASP A 14 3.25 19.78 -9.07
CA ASP A 14 4.20 19.09 -8.22
C ASP A 14 3.47 18.52 -6.97
N PRO A 15 3.54 17.21 -6.73
CA PRO A 15 2.79 16.57 -5.66
C PRO A 15 3.25 17.04 -4.27
N CYS A 16 4.55 17.33 -4.11
CA CYS A 16 5.10 17.82 -2.86
C CYS A 16 4.58 19.24 -2.57
N LEU A 17 4.60 20.13 -3.56
CA LEU A 17 4.07 21.49 -3.40
C LEU A 17 2.57 21.48 -3.10
N ARG A 18 1.80 20.62 -3.77
CA ARG A 18 0.36 20.49 -3.50
C ARG A 18 0.10 20.01 -2.07
N GLN A 19 0.78 18.94 -1.64
CA GLN A 19 0.61 18.39 -0.29
C GLN A 19 0.91 19.43 0.79
N HIS A 20 2.01 20.19 0.65
CA HIS A 20 2.37 21.24 1.61
C HIS A 20 1.33 22.37 1.60
N ALA A 21 0.86 22.80 0.43
CA ALA A 21 -0.16 23.84 0.32
C ALA A 21 -1.46 23.42 1.03
N ASP A 22 -1.92 22.19 0.82
CA ASP A 22 -3.14 21.66 1.43
C ASP A 22 -2.99 21.51 2.96
N GLN A 23 -1.81 21.07 3.43
CA GLN A 23 -1.50 21.00 4.86
C GLN A 23 -1.50 22.39 5.52
N ILE A 24 -0.86 23.38 4.89
CA ILE A 24 -0.82 24.76 5.40
C ILE A 24 -2.23 25.36 5.43
N ALA A 25 -3.03 25.15 4.37
CA ALA A 25 -4.40 25.63 4.31
C ALA A 25 -5.27 25.01 5.41
N ALA A 26 -5.12 23.71 5.68
CA ALA A 26 -5.83 23.04 6.77
C ALA A 26 -5.48 23.63 8.13
N ILE A 27 -4.18 23.83 8.42
CA ILE A 27 -3.70 24.44 9.67
C ILE A 27 -4.28 25.84 9.84
N ARG A 28 -4.19 26.69 8.81
CA ARG A 28 -4.68 28.08 8.86
C ARG A 28 -6.20 28.17 9.02
N ALA A 29 -6.93 27.20 8.49
CA ALA A 29 -8.39 27.12 8.63
C ALA A 29 -8.84 26.39 9.90
N GLY A 30 -7.93 25.92 10.76
CA GLY A 30 -8.26 25.11 11.94
C GLY A 30 -8.88 23.75 11.62
N LYS A 31 -8.69 23.25 10.38
CA LYS A 31 -9.23 21.97 9.91
C LYS A 31 -8.20 20.87 10.11
N ARG A 32 -8.69 19.65 10.35
CA ARG A 32 -7.86 18.44 10.39
C ARG A 32 -7.87 17.77 9.01
N LEU A 33 -6.70 17.65 8.38
CA LEU A 33 -6.53 16.85 7.18
C LEU A 33 -6.23 15.40 7.59
N ASN A 34 -7.06 14.44 7.17
CA ASN A 34 -6.87 13.02 7.46
C ASN A 34 -6.84 12.23 6.15
N GLU A 35 -5.66 11.73 5.79
CA GLU A 35 -5.47 10.86 4.63
C GLU A 35 -5.15 9.41 5.00
N GLY A 36 -5.18 9.08 6.30
CA GLY A 36 -4.65 7.82 6.83
C GLY A 36 -5.31 6.58 6.20
N ARG A 37 -6.63 6.61 6.04
CA ARG A 37 -7.37 5.51 5.40
C ARG A 37 -6.94 5.30 3.94
N ARG A 38 -6.93 6.38 3.14
CA ARG A 38 -6.56 6.33 1.72
C ARG A 38 -5.13 5.81 1.53
N ILE A 39 -4.20 6.27 2.38
CA ILE A 39 -2.80 5.85 2.34
C ILE A 39 -2.66 4.39 2.77
N ALA A 40 -3.37 3.96 3.81
CA ALA A 40 -3.38 2.57 4.25
C ALA A 40 -3.92 1.63 3.15
N GLU A 41 -5.02 2.01 2.51
CA GLU A 41 -5.62 1.25 1.39
C GLU A 41 -4.67 1.22 0.17
N SER A 42 -4.00 2.32 -0.16
CA SER A 42 -2.98 2.36 -1.22
C SER A 42 -1.82 1.41 -0.93
N SER A 43 -1.34 1.41 0.33
CA SER A 43 -0.25 0.54 0.76
C SER A 43 -0.65 -0.93 0.71
N LEU A 44 -1.88 -1.25 1.13
CA LEU A 44 -2.42 -2.60 1.03
C LEU A 44 -2.52 -3.05 -0.43
N THR A 45 -2.92 -2.16 -1.34
CA THR A 45 -2.96 -2.46 -2.78
C THR A 45 -1.59 -2.90 -3.30
N SER A 46 -0.51 -2.23 -2.88
CA SER A 46 0.86 -2.65 -3.24
C SER A 46 1.22 -4.02 -2.65
N ILE A 47 0.84 -4.29 -1.39
CA ILE A 47 1.05 -5.60 -0.75
C ILE A 47 0.32 -6.70 -1.52
N MET A 48 -0.95 -6.48 -1.87
CA MET A 48 -1.75 -7.39 -2.70
C MET A 48 -1.10 -7.66 -4.05
N GLY A 49 -0.57 -6.64 -4.72
CA GLY A 49 0.15 -6.81 -5.97
C GLY A 49 1.35 -7.75 -5.84
N ARG A 50 2.13 -7.63 -4.75
CA ARG A 50 3.23 -8.55 -4.46
C ARG A 50 2.75 -9.96 -4.16
N MET A 51 1.73 -10.12 -3.32
CA MET A 51 1.15 -11.43 -3.03
C MET A 51 0.67 -12.13 -4.32
N SER A 52 -0.01 -11.41 -5.20
CA SER A 52 -0.49 -11.93 -6.48
C SER A 52 0.69 -12.34 -7.38
N ALA A 53 1.71 -11.50 -7.50
CA ALA A 53 2.89 -11.79 -8.33
C ALA A 53 3.66 -13.04 -7.87
N TYR A 54 3.83 -13.24 -6.55
CA TYR A 54 4.60 -14.37 -6.04
C TYR A 54 3.81 -15.69 -5.96
N THR A 55 2.48 -15.62 -5.87
CA THR A 55 1.63 -16.82 -5.81
C THR A 55 1.01 -17.20 -7.16
N GLY A 56 1.01 -16.27 -8.14
CA GLY A 56 0.34 -16.45 -9.43
C GLY A 56 -1.18 -16.48 -9.32
N ARG A 57 -1.76 -16.01 -8.20
CA ARG A 57 -3.20 -16.06 -7.93
C ARG A 57 -3.85 -14.69 -8.10
N ALA A 58 -5.09 -14.69 -8.59
CA ALA A 58 -5.97 -13.53 -8.45
C ALA A 58 -6.37 -13.38 -6.98
N LEU A 59 -6.37 -12.14 -6.48
CA LEU A 59 -6.67 -11.83 -5.08
C LEU A 59 -7.95 -11.03 -4.94
N SER A 60 -8.73 -11.36 -3.92
CA SER A 60 -9.88 -10.56 -3.48
C SER A 60 -9.46 -9.62 -2.35
N TRP A 61 -9.85 -8.35 -2.45
CA TRP A 61 -9.65 -7.36 -1.39
C TRP A 61 -10.19 -7.82 -0.04
N ASN A 62 -11.41 -8.37 -0.04
CA ASN A 62 -12.07 -8.85 1.17
C ASN A 62 -11.28 -10.00 1.82
N TRP A 63 -10.74 -10.92 1.02
CA TRP A 63 -9.92 -12.02 1.53
C TRP A 63 -8.64 -11.50 2.21
N VAL A 64 -7.95 -10.54 1.58
CA VAL A 64 -6.71 -9.98 2.14
C VAL A 64 -6.99 -9.23 3.45
N MET A 65 -8.10 -8.51 3.53
CA MET A 65 -8.48 -7.76 4.74
C MET A 65 -8.92 -8.64 5.90
N ASN A 66 -9.64 -9.73 5.63
CA ASN A 66 -10.41 -10.43 6.67
C ASN A 66 -10.03 -11.90 6.86
N ALA A 67 -9.33 -12.52 5.91
CA ALA A 67 -9.07 -13.96 5.90
C ALA A 67 -7.59 -14.33 5.82
N SER A 68 -6.71 -13.45 5.35
CA SER A 68 -5.26 -13.72 5.32
C SER A 68 -4.70 -13.82 6.74
N LYS A 69 -3.85 -14.82 6.96
CA LYS A 69 -3.15 -15.07 8.23
C LYS A 69 -1.67 -14.70 8.17
N LEU A 70 -1.24 -14.06 7.08
CA LEU A 70 0.14 -13.63 6.91
C LEU A 70 0.47 -12.50 7.90
N ASP A 71 1.27 -12.82 8.91
CA ASP A 71 1.80 -11.87 9.87
C ASP A 71 3.29 -11.60 9.63
N LEU A 72 3.60 -10.37 9.24
CA LEU A 72 4.96 -9.88 9.04
C LEU A 72 5.44 -8.99 10.18
N SER A 73 4.62 -8.76 11.21
CA SER A 73 5.02 -7.99 12.38
C SER A 73 6.12 -8.72 13.17
N PRO A 74 7.00 -8.01 13.89
CA PRO A 74 7.94 -8.66 14.78
C PRO A 74 7.18 -9.30 15.96
N GLN A 75 7.70 -10.40 16.51
CA GLN A 75 7.10 -11.04 17.69
C GLN A 75 7.13 -10.13 18.93
N ARG A 76 8.14 -9.26 19.01
CA ARG A 76 8.36 -8.30 20.11
C ARG A 76 8.86 -6.98 19.54
N TYR A 77 8.38 -5.87 20.09
CA TYR A 77 8.78 -4.52 19.69
C TYR A 77 9.90 -4.00 20.61
N GLU A 78 11.08 -4.59 20.48
CA GLU A 78 12.27 -4.22 21.26
C GLU A 78 13.50 -4.11 20.34
N PHE A 79 14.50 -3.35 20.77
CA PHE A 79 15.78 -3.31 20.06
C PHE A 79 16.51 -4.63 20.30
N GLY A 80 16.89 -5.31 19.22
CA GLY A 80 17.57 -6.59 19.28
C GLY A 80 17.67 -7.25 17.91
N ASP A 81 18.09 -8.51 17.91
CA ASP A 81 18.25 -9.28 16.69
C ASP A 81 16.88 -9.73 16.15
N LEU A 82 16.63 -9.47 14.86
CA LEU A 82 15.44 -9.95 14.16
C LEU A 82 15.86 -11.00 13.12
N PRO A 83 15.43 -12.27 13.26
CA PRO A 83 15.79 -13.30 12.29
C PRO A 83 15.24 -12.97 10.90
N MET A 84 16.09 -13.12 9.88
CA MET A 84 15.71 -12.93 8.48
C MET A 84 14.67 -13.99 8.10
N ARG A 85 13.49 -13.56 7.64
CA ARG A 85 12.47 -14.47 7.09
C ARG A 85 12.84 -14.92 5.68
N ALA A 86 12.34 -16.08 5.29
CA ALA A 86 12.47 -16.56 3.91
C ALA A 86 11.82 -15.55 2.94
N VAL A 87 12.51 -15.27 1.83
CA VAL A 87 12.02 -14.38 0.79
C VAL A 87 10.96 -15.11 -0.05
N ALA A 88 9.90 -14.41 -0.43
CA ALA A 88 8.88 -14.95 -1.32
C ALA A 88 9.48 -15.30 -2.70
N VAL A 89 9.25 -16.52 -3.16
CA VAL A 89 9.68 -17.03 -4.46
C VAL A 89 8.46 -17.31 -5.35
N PRO A 90 8.43 -16.81 -6.61
CA PRO A 90 7.34 -17.10 -7.54
C PRO A 90 7.12 -18.61 -7.73
N GLY A 91 5.86 -19.05 -7.65
CA GLY A 91 5.47 -20.46 -7.85
C GLY A 91 5.75 -21.40 -6.67
N LYS A 92 6.40 -20.90 -5.60
CA LYS A 92 6.57 -21.64 -4.33
C LYS A 92 5.80 -21.02 -3.17
N THR A 93 5.61 -19.70 -3.20
CA THR A 93 4.93 -18.98 -2.12
C THR A 93 3.42 -19.23 -2.21
N GLU A 94 2.83 -19.59 -1.08
CA GLU A 94 1.39 -19.84 -0.98
C GLU A 94 0.68 -18.70 -0.25
N LEU A 95 -0.63 -18.58 -0.47
CA LEU A 95 -1.49 -17.67 0.27
C LEU A 95 -1.92 -18.34 1.57
N ILE A 96 -1.74 -17.64 2.68
CA ILE A 96 -2.09 -18.10 4.03
C ILE A 96 -2.96 -17.09 4.76
#